data_AF-A0A529ZX01-F1
#
_entry.id   AF-A0A529ZX01-F1
#
_cell.length_a   1.000
_cell.length_b   1.000
_cell.length_c   1.000
_cell.angle_alpha   90.00
_cell.angle_beta   90.00
_cell.angle_gamma   90.00
#
_symmetry.space_group_name_H-M   'P 1'
#
loop_
_entity.id
_entity.type
_entity.pdbx_description
1 polymer ?
#
loop_
_entity_poly.entity_id
_entity_poly.type
_entity_poly.pdbx_seq_one_letter_code
_entity_poly.pdbx_strand_id
1 'polypeptide(L)'
;MYDMTGWTPAVSQWTIISTGFIQGAGLGFLFVPLTTITFATLAPERRAEGTGLYNLSRNIGSSVGISVVSALLTQNQQINHANIATYVTPYNPAFGDPAVSQALSPYGAAGRAALDNLVTLQATIISYIDDFKLMMILSLAAIPLVLLLRKPSTPAKVDHSAAME
;
A
#
# COMPACT_ATOMS: atom_id res chain seq x y z
N MET A 1 2.36 -4.43 7.03
CA MET A 1 1.87 -4.96 5.73
C MET A 1 1.48 -6.43 5.79
N TYR A 2 2.27 -7.35 6.37
CA TYR A 2 1.91 -8.78 6.47
C TYR A 2 0.52 -9.04 7.08
N ASP A 3 0.21 -8.40 8.21
CA ASP A 3 -1.10 -8.53 8.88
C ASP A 3 -2.29 -8.20 7.96
N MET A 4 -2.11 -7.22 7.06
CA MET A 4 -3.15 -6.77 6.14
C MET A 4 -3.45 -7.79 5.03
N THR A 5 -2.55 -8.76 4.79
CA THR A 5 -2.77 -9.82 3.80
C THR A 5 -3.84 -10.83 4.24
N GLY A 6 -4.19 -10.86 5.52
CA GLY A 6 -5.27 -11.70 6.08
C GLY A 6 -6.57 -10.94 6.33
N TRP A 7 -6.68 -9.68 5.89
CA TRP A 7 -7.87 -8.89 6.18
C TRP A 7 -9.07 -9.38 5.37
N THR A 8 -10.20 -9.45 6.07
CA THR A 8 -11.52 -9.71 5.48
C THR A 8 -12.39 -8.47 5.69
N PRO A 9 -13.55 -8.35 5.00
CA PRO A 9 -14.50 -7.27 5.27
C PRO A 9 -14.97 -7.18 6.73
N ALA A 10 -14.79 -8.25 7.51
CA ALA A 10 -15.16 -8.33 8.93
C ALA A 10 -13.99 -8.02 9.88
N VAL A 11 -12.87 -7.48 9.39
CA VAL A 11 -11.73 -7.12 10.24
C VAL A 11 -12.16 -6.13 11.33
N SER A 12 -11.67 -6.34 12.56
CA SER A 12 -12.07 -5.51 13.69
C SER A 12 -11.52 -4.08 13.56
N GLN A 13 -12.31 -3.09 13.99
CA GLN A 13 -11.88 -1.69 14.00
C GLN A 13 -10.59 -1.50 14.80
N TRP A 14 -10.41 -2.24 15.90
CA TRP A 14 -9.20 -2.18 16.72
C TRP A 14 -7.95 -2.66 15.97
N THR A 15 -8.08 -3.72 15.16
CA THR A 15 -6.99 -4.20 14.31
C THR A 15 -6.58 -3.14 13.29
N ILE A 16 -7.54 -2.48 12.64
CA ILE A 16 -7.26 -1.40 11.69
C ILE A 16 -6.49 -0.26 12.39
N ILE A 17 -6.97 0.18 13.56
CA ILE A 17 -6.37 1.29 14.31
C ILE A 17 -4.94 0.95 14.75
N SER A 18 -4.74 -0.22 15.37
CA SER A 18 -3.43 -0.64 15.88
C SER A 18 -2.42 -0.83 14.74
N THR A 19 -2.80 -1.49 13.66
CA THR A 19 -1.95 -1.68 12.48
C THR A 19 -1.62 -0.34 11.79
N GLY A 20 -2.59 0.58 11.71
CA GLY A 20 -2.38 1.94 11.20
C GLY A 20 -1.44 2.76 12.08
N PHE A 21 -1.59 2.67 13.40
CA PHE A 21 -0.71 3.35 14.36
C PHE A 21 0.74 2.88 14.24
N ILE A 22 0.97 1.56 14.17
CA ILE A 22 2.31 1.00 14.01
C ILE A 22 2.95 1.45 12.69
N GLN A 23 2.18 1.50 11.59
CA GLN A 23 2.68 2.01 10.31
C GLN A 23 3.03 3.50 10.37
N GLY A 24 2.16 4.32 10.96
CA GLY A 24 2.39 5.75 11.12
C GLY A 24 3.63 6.03 11.98
N ALA A 25 3.77 5.31 13.10
CA ALA A 25 4.94 5.40 13.96
C ALA A 25 6.23 5.00 13.20
N GLY A 26 6.21 3.86 12.50
CA GLY A 26 7.35 3.39 11.71
C GLY A 26 7.78 4.39 10.63
N LEU A 27 6.82 4.97 9.91
CA LEU A 27 7.10 6.00 8.92
C LEU A 27 7.70 7.27 9.55
N GLY A 28 7.18 7.70 10.71
CA GLY A 28 7.71 8.85 11.45
C GLY A 28 9.17 8.65 11.87
N PHE A 29 9.50 7.46 12.39
CA PHE A 29 10.87 7.12 12.78
C PHE A 29 11.84 7.05 11.60
N LEU A 30 11.38 6.67 10.41
CA LEU A 30 12.21 6.65 9.20
C LEU A 30 12.42 8.05 8.60
N PHE A 31 11.40 8.90 8.66
CA PHE A 31 11.41 10.17 7.94
C PHE A 31 12.47 11.16 8.47
N VAL A 32 12.63 11.26 9.79
CA VAL A 32 13.58 12.18 10.44
C VAL A 32 15.05 11.86 10.09
N PRO A 33 15.57 10.64 10.30
CA PRO A 33 16.95 10.33 9.95
C PRO A 33 17.21 10.36 8.45
N LEU A 34 16.25 9.93 7.61
CA LEU A 34 16.40 9.98 6.15
C LEU A 34 16.56 11.41 5.66
N THR A 35 15.66 12.31 6.06
CA THR A 35 15.76 13.74 5.70
C THR A 35 17.05 14.38 6.21
N THR A 36 17.46 14.04 7.43
CA THR A 36 18.73 14.53 8.01
C THR A 36 19.92 14.11 7.15
N ILE A 37 20.00 12.84 6.74
CA ILE A 37 21.09 12.32 5.89
C ILE A 37 21.05 12.95 4.50
N THR A 38 19.87 13.13 3.90
CA THR A 38 19.71 13.74 2.57
C THR A 38 20.36 15.13 2.49
N PHE A 39 20.28 15.94 3.55
CA PHE A 39 20.84 17.29 3.58
C PHE A 39 22.22 17.38 4.23
N ALA A 40 22.75 16.29 4.79
CA ALA A 40 23.97 16.33 5.59
C ALA A 40 25.21 16.70 4.78
N THR A 41 25.23 16.44 3.47
CA THR A 41 26.34 16.79 2.57
C THR A 41 26.16 18.15 1.87
N LEU A 42 25.08 18.87 2.16
CA LEU A 42 24.71 20.09 1.45
C LEU A 42 25.05 21.34 2.28
N ALA A 43 25.73 22.29 1.64
CA ALA A 43 26.08 23.58 2.23
C ALA A 43 24.80 24.33 2.68
N PRO A 44 24.82 25.07 3.81
CA PRO A 44 23.64 25.72 4.38
C PRO A 44 22.85 26.56 3.38
N GLU A 45 23.54 27.27 2.48
CA GLU A 45 22.97 28.18 1.50
C GLU A 45 22.16 27.45 0.42
N ARG A 46 22.47 26.17 0.17
CA ARG A 46 21.81 25.32 -0.83
C ARG A 46 20.67 24.47 -0.27
N ARG A 47 20.49 24.44 1.06
CA ARG A 47 19.46 23.60 1.70
C ARG A 47 18.03 23.98 1.29
N ALA A 48 17.76 25.25 1.04
CA ALA A 48 16.45 25.70 0.57
C ALA A 48 16.10 25.11 -0.81
N GLU A 49 17.02 25.25 -1.78
CA GLU A 49 16.88 24.67 -3.12
C GLU A 49 16.79 23.14 -3.07
N GLY A 50 17.65 22.50 -2.27
CA GLY A 50 17.65 21.05 -2.07
C GLY A 50 16.35 20.52 -1.46
N THR A 51 15.72 21.28 -0.56
CA THR A 51 14.42 20.91 0.02
C THR A 51 13.31 20.88 -1.03
N GLY A 52 13.33 21.85 -1.97
CA GLY A 52 12.41 21.86 -3.11
C GLY A 52 12.56 20.61 -3.97
N LEU A 53 13.80 20.24 -4.32
CA LEU A 53 14.08 19.03 -5.10
C LEU A 53 13.67 17.76 -4.36
N TYR A 54 13.98 17.64 -3.06
CA TYR A 54 13.60 16.50 -2.23
C TYR A 54 12.08 16.28 -2.22
N ASN A 55 11.31 17.36 -2.00
CA ASN A 55 9.86 17.29 -1.99
C ASN A 55 9.30 16.93 -3.38
N LEU A 56 9.88 17.48 -4.45
CA LEU A 56 9.48 17.14 -5.82
C LEU A 56 9.73 15.65 -6.11
N SER A 57 10.93 15.16 -5.85
CA SER A 57 11.28 13.73 -6.05
C SER A 57 10.38 12.81 -5.23
N ARG A 58 10.08 13.18 -3.97
CA ARG A 58 9.15 12.43 -3.12
C ARG A 58 7.74 12.41 -3.70
N ASN A 59 7.21 13.56 -4.13
CA ASN A 59 5.86 13.66 -4.69
C ASN A 59 5.75 12.86 -5.99
N ILE A 60 6.75 12.95 -6.87
CA ILE A 60 6.79 12.15 -8.10
C ILE A 60 6.83 10.66 -7.77
N GLY A 61 7.73 10.24 -6.88
CA GLY A 61 7.83 8.83 -6.45
C GLY A 61 6.52 8.31 -5.84
N SER A 62 5.87 9.12 -5.01
CA SER A 62 4.57 8.79 -4.42
C SER A 62 3.49 8.66 -5.49
N SER A 63 3.40 9.62 -6.42
CA SER A 63 2.41 9.58 -7.49
C SER A 63 2.60 8.37 -8.40
N VAL A 64 3.83 8.07 -8.80
CA VAL A 64 4.14 6.88 -9.60
C VAL A 64 3.74 5.61 -8.85
N GLY A 65 4.10 5.51 -7.57
CA GLY A 65 3.72 4.35 -6.74
C GLY A 65 2.20 4.18 -6.66
N ILE A 66 1.46 5.24 -6.37
CA ILE A 66 -0.01 5.22 -6.30
C ILE A 66 -0.61 4.81 -7.66
N SER A 67 -0.12 5.37 -8.77
CA SER A 67 -0.63 5.06 -10.10
C SER A 67 -0.40 3.60 -10.48
N VAL A 68 0.78 3.05 -10.18
CA VAL A 68 1.10 1.63 -10.45
C VAL A 68 0.20 0.72 -9.61
N VAL A 69 0.09 0.96 -8.31
CA VAL A 69 -0.77 0.15 -7.43
C VAL A 69 -2.24 0.25 -7.85
N SER A 70 -2.73 1.44 -8.20
CA SER A 70 -4.13 1.63 -8.64
C SER A 70 -4.42 0.92 -9.97
N ALA A 71 -3.46 0.94 -10.91
CA ALA A 71 -3.57 0.23 -12.17
C ALA A 71 -3.58 -1.29 -11.95
N LEU A 72 -2.68 -1.80 -11.10
CA LEU A 72 -2.62 -3.21 -10.73
C LEU A 72 -3.90 -3.66 -10.01
N LEU A 73 -4.41 -2.88 -9.06
CA LEU A 73 -5.67 -3.15 -8.37
C LEU A 73 -6.81 -3.35 -9.37
N THR A 74 -6.96 -2.40 -10.29
CA THR A 74 -8.02 -2.45 -11.31
C THR A 74 -7.86 -3.66 -12.22
N GLN A 75 -6.64 -3.93 -12.68
CA GLN A 75 -6.34 -5.07 -13.55
C GLN A 75 -6.59 -6.41 -12.85
N ASN A 76 -6.08 -6.55 -11.62
CA ASN A 76 -6.24 -7.76 -10.82
C ASN A 76 -7.69 -8.00 -10.44
N GLN A 77 -8.46 -6.95 -10.17
CA GLN A 77 -9.90 -7.09 -9.90
C GLN A 77 -10.64 -7.68 -11.10
N GLN A 78 -10.33 -7.24 -12.32
CA GLN A 78 -10.93 -7.79 -13.54
C GLN A 78 -10.50 -9.25 -13.78
N ILE A 79 -9.21 -9.56 -13.59
CA ILE A 79 -8.69 -10.93 -13.73
C ILE A 79 -9.35 -11.86 -12.70
N ASN A 80 -9.41 -11.43 -11.44
CA ASN A 80 -10.00 -12.20 -10.35
C ASN A 80 -11.51 -12.38 -10.54
N HIS A 81 -12.22 -11.35 -11.00
CA HIS A 81 -13.65 -11.45 -11.33
C HIS A 81 -13.88 -12.49 -12.42
N ALA A 82 -13.14 -12.41 -13.53
CA ALA A 82 -13.24 -13.37 -14.62
C ALA A 82 -12.94 -14.80 -14.14
N ASN A 83 -11.88 -14.98 -13.35
CA ASN A 83 -11.50 -16.28 -12.79
C ASN A 83 -12.60 -16.86 -11.90
N ILE A 84 -13.14 -16.09 -10.96
CA ILE A 84 -14.19 -16.55 -10.05
C ILE A 84 -15.49 -16.83 -10.83
N ALA A 85 -15.82 -15.99 -11.81
CA ALA A 85 -17.02 -16.14 -12.65
C ALA A 85 -17.04 -17.48 -13.40
N THR A 86 -15.88 -18.06 -13.75
CA THR A 86 -15.81 -19.39 -14.39
C THR A 86 -16.39 -20.52 -13.53
N TYR A 87 -16.42 -20.36 -12.21
CA TYR A 87 -16.99 -21.34 -11.28
C TYR A 87 -18.48 -21.12 -11.01
N VAL A 88 -19.03 -19.99 -11.44
CA VAL A 88 -20.46 -19.65 -11.33
C VAL A 88 -21.19 -20.24 -12.54
N THR A 89 -21.35 -21.56 -12.54
CA THR A 89 -22.07 -22.27 -13.59
C THR A 89 -23.46 -22.71 -13.11
N PRO A 90 -24.47 -22.80 -14.00
CA PRO A 90 -25.79 -23.32 -13.65
C PRO A 90 -25.78 -24.78 -13.13
N TYR A 91 -24.70 -25.50 -13.39
CA TYR A 91 -24.49 -26.89 -12.98
C TYR A 91 -23.75 -27.02 -11.65
N ASN A 92 -23.41 -25.90 -11.00
CA ASN A 92 -22.74 -25.92 -9.71
C ASN A 92 -23.71 -26.49 -8.64
N PRO A 93 -23.33 -27.56 -7.92
CA PRO A 93 -24.21 -28.19 -6.92
C PRO A 93 -24.62 -27.24 -5.78
N ALA A 94 -23.88 -26.14 -5.57
CA ALA A 94 -24.25 -25.09 -4.63
C ALA A 94 -25.61 -24.42 -4.94
N PHE A 95 -26.05 -24.43 -6.20
CA PHE A 95 -27.37 -23.91 -6.61
C PHE A 95 -28.50 -24.93 -6.51
N GLY A 96 -28.19 -26.18 -6.13
CA GLY A 96 -29.19 -27.20 -5.85
C GLY A 96 -29.88 -27.03 -4.49
N ASP A 97 -29.30 -26.23 -3.59
CA ASP A 97 -29.92 -25.89 -2.32
C ASP A 97 -31.04 -24.85 -2.53
N PRO A 98 -32.31 -25.15 -2.14
CA PRO A 98 -33.42 -24.22 -2.27
C PRO A 98 -33.16 -22.85 -1.64
N ALA A 99 -32.45 -22.79 -0.50
CA ALA A 99 -32.15 -21.54 0.20
C ALA A 99 -31.21 -20.63 -0.60
N VAL A 100 -30.27 -21.22 -1.34
CA VAL A 100 -29.32 -20.50 -2.21
C VAL A 100 -29.99 -20.13 -3.53
N SER A 101 -30.76 -21.05 -4.12
CA SER A 101 -31.41 -20.83 -5.41
C SER A 101 -32.45 -19.69 -5.38
N GLN A 102 -33.05 -19.40 -4.23
CA GLN A 102 -34.10 -18.39 -4.13
C GLN A 102 -33.53 -16.96 -4.16
N ALA A 103 -32.31 -16.76 -3.65
CA ALA A 103 -31.63 -15.46 -3.62
C ALA A 103 -30.56 -15.31 -4.71
N LEU A 104 -29.90 -16.40 -5.10
CA LEU A 104 -28.74 -16.41 -6.00
C LEU A 104 -28.97 -17.30 -7.23
N SER A 105 -30.21 -17.37 -7.72
CA SER A 105 -30.53 -18.17 -8.93
C SER A 105 -29.71 -17.71 -10.14
N PRO A 106 -28.93 -18.59 -10.79
CA PRO A 106 -28.26 -18.25 -12.05
C PRO A 106 -29.25 -18.14 -13.23
N TYR A 107 -30.50 -18.59 -13.04
CA TYR A 107 -31.54 -18.59 -14.06
C TYR A 107 -32.35 -17.29 -14.10
N GLY A 108 -32.43 -16.57 -12.98
CA GLY A 108 -33.17 -15.31 -12.86
C GLY A 108 -32.27 -14.09 -13.02
N ALA A 109 -32.79 -13.01 -13.62
CA ALA A 109 -32.03 -11.77 -13.79
C ALA A 109 -31.55 -11.17 -12.45
N ALA A 110 -32.41 -11.19 -11.42
CA ALA A 110 -32.07 -10.70 -10.08
C ALA A 110 -30.98 -11.54 -9.40
N GLY A 111 -31.07 -12.88 -9.50
CA GLY A 111 -30.06 -13.78 -8.93
C GLY A 111 -28.70 -13.68 -9.63
N ARG A 112 -28.68 -13.51 -10.96
CA ARG A 112 -27.45 -13.23 -11.71
C ARG A 112 -26.79 -11.91 -11.29
N ALA A 113 -27.56 -10.85 -11.09
CA ALA A 113 -27.03 -9.57 -10.61
C ALA A 113 -26.49 -9.68 -9.18
N ALA A 114 -27.17 -10.43 -8.31
CA ALA A 114 -26.68 -10.67 -6.94
C ALA A 114 -25.38 -11.49 -6.93
N LEU A 115 -25.29 -12.53 -7.79
CA LEU A 115 -24.07 -13.31 -7.97
C LEU A 115 -22.92 -12.46 -8.49
N ASP A 116 -23.15 -11.65 -9.52
CA ASP A 116 -22.11 -10.76 -10.07
C ASP A 116 -21.57 -9.78 -9.02
N ASN A 117 -22.44 -9.22 -8.17
CA ASN A 117 -22.02 -8.38 -7.05
C ASN A 117 -21.15 -9.14 -6.04
N LEU A 118 -21.51 -10.39 -5.71
CA LEU A 118 -20.69 -11.22 -4.81
C LEU A 118 -19.34 -11.58 -5.44
N VAL A 119 -19.32 -11.94 -6.72
CA VAL A 119 -18.09 -12.21 -7.46
C VAL A 119 -17.19 -10.97 -7.47
N THR A 120 -17.77 -9.79 -7.73
CA THR A 120 -17.07 -8.51 -7.70
C THR A 120 -16.50 -8.20 -6.31
N LEU A 121 -17.28 -8.41 -5.25
CA LEU A 121 -16.83 -8.22 -3.88
C LEU A 121 -15.62 -9.12 -3.57
N GLN A 122 -15.71 -10.41 -3.90
CA GLN A 122 -14.62 -11.36 -3.64
C GLN A 122 -13.38 -11.05 -4.48
N ALA A 123 -13.54 -10.71 -5.76
CA ALA A 123 -12.45 -10.29 -6.62
C ALA A 123 -11.74 -9.04 -6.08
N THR A 124 -12.51 -8.08 -5.56
CA THR A 124 -11.99 -6.86 -4.95
C THR A 124 -11.16 -7.16 -3.70
N ILE A 125 -11.66 -8.03 -2.80
CA ILE A 125 -10.95 -8.44 -1.58
C ILE A 125 -9.61 -9.11 -1.92
N ILE A 126 -9.60 -10.06 -2.85
CA ILE A 126 -8.37 -10.76 -3.27
C ILE A 126 -7.36 -9.77 -3.86
N SER A 127 -7.84 -8.84 -4.69
CA SER A 127 -6.96 -7.85 -5.32
C SER A 127 -6.32 -6.90 -4.30
N TYR A 128 -7.06 -6.47 -3.27
CA TYR A 128 -6.49 -5.71 -2.15
C TYR A 128 -5.45 -6.51 -1.35
N ILE A 129 -5.70 -7.80 -1.11
CA ILE A 129 -4.73 -8.68 -0.44
C ILE A 129 -3.44 -8.77 -1.24
N ASP A 130 -3.53 -8.90 -2.56
CA ASP A 130 -2.36 -8.97 -3.44
C ASP A 130 -1.58 -7.65 -3.48
N ASP A 131 -2.26 -6.50 -3.45
CA ASP A 131 -1.63 -5.20 -3.29
C ASP A 131 -0.92 -5.06 -1.94
N PHE A 132 -1.50 -5.53 -0.84
CA PHE A 132 -0.83 -5.54 0.46
C PHE A 132 0.44 -6.42 0.46
N LYS A 133 0.41 -7.56 -0.23
CA LYS A 133 1.60 -8.40 -0.43
C LYS A 133 2.66 -7.68 -1.26
N LEU A 134 2.27 -7.01 -2.34
CA LEU A 134 3.20 -6.22 -3.15
C LEU A 134 3.86 -5.12 -2.32
N MET A 135 3.07 -4.35 -1.57
CA MET A 135 3.57 -3.28 -0.68
C MET A 135 4.49 -3.82 0.42
N MET A 136 4.19 -5.01 0.95
CA MET A 136 5.08 -5.71 1.88
C MET A 136 6.43 -6.03 1.23
N ILE A 137 6.43 -6.63 0.04
CA ILE A 137 7.66 -7.00 -0.68
C ILE A 137 8.47 -5.75 -1.02
N LEU A 138 7.84 -4.69 -1.53
CA LEU A 138 8.51 -3.42 -1.82
C LEU A 138 9.14 -2.79 -0.58
N SER A 139 8.42 -2.82 0.56
CA SER A 139 8.94 -2.32 1.83
C SER A 139 10.15 -3.13 2.31
N LEU A 140 10.08 -4.46 2.21
CA LEU A 140 11.20 -5.34 2.56
C LEU A 140 12.40 -5.14 1.63
N ALA A 141 12.16 -4.95 0.33
CA ALA A 141 13.19 -4.66 -0.66
C ALA A 141 13.87 -3.30 -0.44
N ALA A 142 13.18 -2.35 0.22
CA ALA A 142 13.76 -1.06 0.59
C ALA A 142 14.72 -1.12 1.80
N ILE A 143 14.58 -2.12 2.68
CA ILE A 143 15.44 -2.31 3.86
C ILE A 143 16.93 -2.41 3.48
N PRO A 144 17.37 -3.27 2.55
CA PRO A 144 18.79 -3.35 2.19
C PRO A 144 19.33 -2.07 1.55
N LEU A 145 18.49 -1.24 0.91
CA LEU A 145 18.91 0.04 0.36
C LEU A 145 19.37 1.01 1.46
N VAL A 146 18.90 0.85 2.70
CA VAL A 146 19.37 1.64 3.86
C VAL A 146 20.86 1.37 4.13
N LEU A 147 21.35 0.16 3.86
CA LEU A 147 22.78 -0.16 4.04
C LEU A 147 23.69 0.58 3.04
N LEU A 148 23.13 1.04 1.91
CA LEU A 148 23.84 1.87 0.94
C LEU A 148 23.93 3.34 1.39
N LEU A 149 23.15 3.76 2.40
CA LEU A 149 23.22 5.12 2.92
C LEU A 149 24.54 5.32 3.67
N ARG A 150 25.40 6.16 3.10
CA ARG A 150 26.71 6.47 3.66
C ARG A 150 26.57 7.40 4.86
N LYS A 151 27.27 7.10 5.95
CA LYS A 151 27.33 7.95 7.15
C LYS A 151 27.79 9.37 6.77
N PRO A 152 27.06 10.42 7.17
CA PRO A 152 27.53 11.79 6.96
C PRO A 152 28.85 12.04 7.68
N SER A 153 29.79 12.68 6.98
CA SER A 153 31.01 13.21 7.58
C SER A 153 30.64 14.24 8.65
N THR A 154 31.22 14.12 9.84
CA THR A 154 30.97 14.98 11.00
C THR A 154 30.94 16.47 10.61
N PRO A 155 29.93 17.26 11.03
CA PRO A 155 29.93 18.70 10.78
C PRO A 155 31.18 19.32 11.40
N ALA A 156 31.87 20.17 10.64
CA ALA A 156 32.96 20.98 11.18
C ALA A 156 32.43 21.75 12.41
N LYS A 157 33.20 21.72 13.51
CA LYS A 157 32.89 22.46 14.73
C LYS A 157 32.56 23.91 14.35
N VAL A 158 31.34 24.34 14.65
CA VAL A 158 30.99 25.76 14.61
C VAL A 158 31.81 26.41 15.71
N ASP A 159 32.81 27.20 15.29
CA ASP A 159 33.66 27.92 16.21
C ASP A 159 32.86 29.10 16.79
N HIS A 160 32.39 28.93 18.02
CA HIS A 160 31.64 29.95 18.76
C HIS A 160 32.53 31.12 19.23
N SER A 161 33.84 31.11 18.94
CA SER A 161 34.75 32.21 19.30
C SER A 161 34.55 33.46 18.43
N ALA A 162 33.98 33.35 17.23
CA ALA A 162 33.81 34.48 16.31
C ALA A 162 32.60 35.40 16.61
N ALA A 163 31.82 35.13 17.66
CA ALA A 163 30.65 35.93 18.05
C ALA A 163 30.89 36.81 19.30
N MET A 164 32.13 36.87 19.81
CA MET A 164 32.52 37.67 20.98
C MET A 164 33.70 38.63 20.72
N GLU A 165 33.85 39.12 19.49
CA GLU A 165 34.68 40.31 19.19
C GLU A 165 33.88 41.40 18.48
#